data_AF-E9HFW4-F1
#
_entry.id   AF-E9HFW4-F1
#
_cell.length_a   1.000
_cell.length_b   1.000
_cell.length_c   1.000
_cell.angle_alpha   90.00
_cell.angle_beta   90.00
_cell.angle_gamma   90.00
#
_symmetry.space_group_name_H-M   'P 1'
#
loop_
_entity.id
_entity.type
_entity.pdbx_description
1 polymer ?
#
loop_
_entity_poly.entity_id
_entity_poly.type
_entity_poly.pdbx_seq_one_letter_code
_entity_poly.pdbx_strand_id
1 'polypeptide(L)'
;MAVKFGLSLNRILQRALPQVHNCKLLPCLQSRHIHINSLHFKNKEPNELIVSPSMFYVPEGDRNKDTFLEAVKIYTTRPGPRRAQVEFIYAALKEMEEFGVHRDLEAYKDIIDILPKGKYIPTNMFQAEFMHYPKQQQCIIDVLEQMENNGVCPDKETDQMVLNIFGRHGAPTKKLRRMAYWMPKFKNQSPWALPQKIPNSNLEIAKLAVQRMGSVDPATEMNIFQTSELQDAIDDTWIVNGQSANQRDLLAKLKEKQTVYVEGAFTIWLRRTSINYFILRSEPVPLTEEEQKQRNEYDYDDVSELRSWMFGEENLTRKDIVVQPSVHEQEDGTILAIAITGTCSKDSLLSWIRFLEKTNPNLANLSILFATNSPLGEVAPAIESNMPSQPLNKITGGSDL
;
A
#
# COMPACT_ATOMS: atom_id res chain seq x y z
N MET A 1 56.50 10.60 -35.42
CA MET A 1 57.34 9.38 -35.40
C MET A 1 56.45 8.23 -34.94
N ALA A 2 55.88 7.48 -35.88
CA ALA A 2 55.01 6.35 -35.61
C ALA A 2 55.80 5.06 -35.85
N VAL A 3 55.88 4.19 -34.83
CA VAL A 3 56.54 2.89 -34.92
C VAL A 3 55.49 1.79 -34.94
N LYS A 4 55.57 0.98 -36.00
CA LYS A 4 54.82 -0.24 -36.27
C LYS A 4 55.13 -1.33 -35.23
N PHE A 5 54.12 -2.11 -34.88
CA PHE A 5 54.30 -3.56 -34.72
C PHE A 5 53.15 -4.28 -35.41
N GLY A 6 53.50 -5.05 -36.44
CA GLY A 6 52.59 -5.97 -37.10
C GLY A 6 52.76 -7.36 -36.51
N LEU A 7 51.66 -8.11 -36.45
CA LEU A 7 51.67 -9.55 -36.57
C LEU A 7 50.50 -9.94 -37.49
N SER A 8 50.85 -10.60 -38.59
CA SER A 8 49.92 -11.22 -39.52
C SER A 8 49.53 -12.60 -39.01
N LEU A 9 48.31 -13.05 -39.27
CA LEU A 9 48.04 -14.38 -39.82
C LEU A 9 46.64 -14.41 -40.45
N ASN A 10 46.57 -15.11 -41.56
CA ASN A 10 45.62 -14.98 -42.65
C ASN A 10 44.46 -15.99 -42.56
N ARG A 11 43.32 -15.59 -43.16
CA ARG A 11 42.33 -16.43 -43.88
C ARG A 11 41.47 -17.41 -43.07
N ILE A 12 40.16 -17.19 -43.12
CA ILE A 12 39.18 -17.94 -43.95
C ILE A 12 37.79 -17.43 -43.51
N LEU A 13 37.09 -16.67 -44.35
CA LEU A 13 35.63 -16.51 -44.31
C LEU A 13 35.20 -15.68 -45.53
N GLN A 14 34.76 -16.36 -46.58
CA GLN A 14 33.79 -15.84 -47.56
C GLN A 14 33.38 -16.96 -48.51
N ARG A 15 32.15 -17.47 -48.30
CA ARG A 15 31.27 -18.28 -49.17
C ARG A 15 30.09 -18.69 -48.27
N ALA A 16 28.81 -18.58 -48.61
CA ALA A 16 28.09 -18.05 -49.75
C ALA A 16 26.63 -17.80 -49.30
N LEU A 17 26.00 -16.72 -49.79
CA LEU A 17 24.54 -16.52 -49.73
C LEU A 17 23.91 -17.19 -50.96
N PRO A 18 22.83 -18.00 -50.83
CA PRO A 18 22.11 -18.48 -51.99
C PRO A 18 21.13 -17.40 -52.49
N GLN A 19 21.12 -17.26 -53.81
CA GLN A 19 20.36 -16.29 -54.56
C GLN A 19 18.87 -16.64 -54.67
N VAL A 20 18.08 -15.58 -54.71
CA VAL A 20 16.66 -15.58 -55.07
C VAL A 20 16.51 -16.05 -56.52
N HIS A 21 15.67 -17.05 -56.75
CA HIS A 21 15.22 -17.44 -58.09
C HIS A 21 13.73 -17.20 -58.23
N ASN A 22 13.40 -16.39 -59.23
CA ASN A 22 12.06 -16.10 -59.72
C ASN A 22 11.41 -17.38 -60.27
N CYS A 23 10.31 -17.82 -59.64
CA CYS A 23 9.36 -18.72 -60.27
C CYS A 23 8.00 -18.01 -60.44
N LYS A 24 7.63 -17.93 -61.71
CA LYS A 24 6.48 -17.31 -62.37
C LYS A 24 5.12 -17.51 -61.67
N LEU A 25 4.34 -16.42 -61.65
CA LEU A 25 2.89 -16.40 -61.47
C LEU A 25 2.18 -17.20 -62.56
N LEU A 26 1.21 -18.03 -62.16
CA LEU A 26 0.00 -18.36 -62.93
C LEU A 26 -1.17 -18.59 -61.94
N PRO A 27 -2.41 -18.21 -62.30
CA PRO A 27 -3.54 -18.11 -61.37
C PRO A 27 -4.45 -19.35 -61.42
N CYS A 28 -5.02 -19.75 -60.29
CA CYS A 28 -6.39 -20.28 -60.18
C CYS A 28 -6.73 -20.63 -58.72
N LEU A 29 -7.48 -19.73 -58.07
CA LEU A 29 -8.29 -20.07 -56.91
C LEU A 29 -9.54 -20.79 -57.42
N GLN A 30 -9.57 -22.13 -57.33
CA GLN A 30 -10.84 -22.85 -57.23
C GLN A 30 -11.11 -23.09 -55.75
N SER A 31 -12.12 -22.38 -55.24
CA SER A 31 -12.71 -22.57 -53.93
C SER A 31 -13.12 -24.04 -53.76
N ARG A 32 -12.36 -24.81 -52.99
CA ARG A 32 -12.86 -26.06 -52.43
C ARG A 32 -13.65 -25.72 -51.18
N HIS A 33 -14.97 -25.60 -51.35
CA HIS A 33 -15.90 -25.63 -50.23
C HIS A 33 -15.74 -26.95 -49.49
N ILE A 34 -15.09 -26.91 -48.33
CA ILE A 34 -15.14 -27.99 -47.35
C ILE A 34 -16.52 -27.87 -46.69
N HIS A 35 -17.46 -28.68 -47.17
CA HIS A 35 -18.72 -28.91 -46.46
C HIS A 35 -18.40 -29.66 -45.16
N ILE A 36 -18.48 -28.95 -44.02
CA ILE A 36 -18.56 -29.59 -42.72
C ILE A 36 -20.01 -30.05 -42.56
N ASN A 37 -20.23 -31.36 -42.65
CA ASN A 37 -21.52 -31.98 -42.33
C ASN A 37 -21.92 -31.64 -40.90
N SER A 38 -22.90 -30.75 -40.77
CA SER A 38 -23.56 -30.39 -39.52
C SER A 38 -24.65 -31.41 -39.17
N LEU A 39 -24.29 -32.65 -38.83
CA LEU A 39 -25.28 -33.61 -38.36
C LEU A 39 -24.72 -34.49 -37.24
N HIS A 40 -25.50 -34.55 -36.15
CA HIS A 40 -25.30 -35.27 -34.89
C HIS A 40 -24.46 -34.59 -33.79
N PHE A 41 -24.87 -33.38 -33.41
CA PHE A 41 -25.01 -33.09 -31.97
C PHE A 41 -26.36 -33.66 -31.53
N LYS A 42 -26.36 -34.89 -31.01
CA LYS A 42 -27.47 -35.35 -30.17
C LYS A 42 -27.51 -34.42 -28.96
N ASN A 43 -28.65 -33.78 -28.75
CA ASN A 43 -28.99 -33.07 -27.52
C ASN A 43 -28.76 -34.02 -26.33
N LYS A 44 -27.59 -33.94 -25.71
CA LYS A 44 -27.46 -34.31 -24.30
C LYS A 44 -28.12 -33.17 -23.56
N GLU A 45 -29.08 -33.50 -22.71
CA GLU A 45 -29.66 -32.55 -21.77
C GLU A 45 -28.54 -31.74 -21.12
N PRO A 46 -28.75 -30.43 -20.90
CA PRO A 46 -27.76 -29.61 -20.21
C PRO A 46 -27.60 -30.21 -18.82
N ASN A 47 -26.57 -31.03 -18.63
CA ASN A 47 -26.18 -31.45 -17.29
C ASN A 47 -25.91 -30.16 -16.53
N GLU A 48 -26.79 -29.83 -15.59
CA GLU A 48 -26.64 -28.79 -14.59
C GLU A 48 -25.41 -29.11 -13.73
N LEU A 49 -24.23 -28.86 -14.30
CA LEU A 49 -22.96 -28.75 -13.60
C LEU A 49 -22.49 -27.30 -13.70
N ILE A 50 -23.47 -26.39 -13.63
CA ILE A 50 -23.24 -24.99 -13.32
C ILE A 50 -22.65 -25.04 -11.92
N VAL A 51 -21.37 -24.66 -11.79
CA VAL A 51 -20.80 -24.29 -10.51
C VAL A 51 -21.65 -23.12 -10.04
N SER A 52 -22.69 -23.43 -9.27
CA SER A 52 -23.63 -22.42 -8.86
C SER A 52 -22.93 -21.62 -7.77
N PRO A 53 -22.87 -20.29 -7.91
CA PRO A 53 -22.52 -19.36 -6.83
C PRO A 53 -23.23 -19.68 -5.49
N SER A 54 -24.28 -20.51 -5.53
CA SER A 54 -24.97 -21.09 -4.38
C SER A 54 -24.09 -21.79 -3.35
N MET A 55 -22.88 -22.28 -3.70
CA MET A 55 -22.02 -22.96 -2.72
C MET A 55 -21.41 -21.98 -1.70
N PHE A 56 -21.29 -20.71 -2.08
CA PHE A 56 -20.86 -19.63 -1.21
C PHE A 56 -22.05 -18.78 -0.72
N TYR A 57 -23.28 -19.13 -1.12
CA TYR A 57 -24.50 -18.46 -0.64
C TYR A 57 -24.82 -18.93 0.79
N VAL A 58 -24.16 -18.28 1.74
CA VAL A 58 -24.35 -18.47 3.18
C VAL A 58 -24.99 -17.18 3.73
N PRO A 59 -25.98 -17.28 4.64
CA PRO A 59 -26.54 -16.11 5.31
C PRO A 59 -25.43 -15.28 5.98
N GLU A 60 -25.57 -13.95 5.97
CA GLU A 60 -24.50 -13.00 6.33
C GLU A 60 -23.87 -13.24 7.71
N GLY A 61 -24.61 -13.81 8.66
CA GLY A 61 -24.13 -14.10 10.02
C GLY A 61 -23.17 -15.29 10.17
N ASP A 62 -23.16 -16.23 9.22
CA ASP A 62 -22.37 -17.48 9.31
C ASP A 62 -21.12 -17.46 8.40
N ARG A 63 -20.77 -16.28 7.88
CA ARG A 63 -19.63 -16.07 6.98
C ARG A 63 -18.31 -16.04 7.76
N ASN A 64 -17.89 -17.23 8.17
CA ASN A 64 -16.64 -17.45 8.89
C ASN A 64 -15.57 -18.07 7.99
N LYS A 65 -14.31 -17.97 8.43
CA LYS A 65 -13.17 -18.63 7.78
C LYS A 65 -13.42 -20.14 7.60
N ASP A 66 -13.95 -20.80 8.62
CA ASP A 66 -14.17 -22.25 8.61
C ASP A 66 -15.20 -22.65 7.56
N THR A 67 -16.28 -21.88 7.42
CA THR A 67 -17.32 -22.07 6.41
C THR A 67 -16.74 -21.99 4.99
N PHE A 68 -15.82 -21.04 4.76
CA PHE A 68 -15.13 -20.91 3.47
C PHE A 68 -14.25 -22.13 3.17
N LEU A 69 -13.44 -22.57 4.14
CA LEU A 69 -12.57 -23.74 3.99
C LEU A 69 -13.40 -25.03 3.80
N GLU A 70 -14.53 -25.15 4.48
CA GLU A 70 -15.47 -26.25 4.31
C GLU A 70 -16.04 -26.29 2.89
N ALA A 71 -16.47 -25.15 2.35
CA ALA A 71 -16.96 -25.06 0.97
C ALA A 71 -15.92 -25.56 -0.05
N VAL A 72 -14.65 -25.17 0.12
CA VAL A 72 -13.53 -25.63 -0.72
C VAL A 72 -13.28 -27.14 -0.56
N LYS A 73 -13.35 -27.67 0.67
CA LYS A 73 -13.23 -29.10 0.95
C LYS A 73 -14.35 -29.92 0.34
N ILE A 74 -15.59 -29.45 0.42
CA ILE A 74 -16.74 -30.11 -0.21
C ILE A 74 -16.54 -30.16 -1.72
N TYR A 75 -16.09 -29.07 -2.36
CA TYR A 75 -15.77 -29.08 -3.79
C TYR A 75 -14.69 -30.13 -4.13
N THR A 76 -13.66 -30.23 -3.31
CA THR A 76 -12.53 -31.15 -3.50
C THR A 76 -12.94 -32.63 -3.35
N THR A 77 -13.87 -32.92 -2.43
CA THR A 77 -14.32 -34.27 -2.04
C THR A 77 -15.40 -34.82 -2.98
N ARG A 78 -16.10 -33.96 -3.74
CA ARG A 78 -17.17 -34.38 -4.65
C ARG A 78 -16.69 -35.46 -5.64
N PRO A 79 -17.38 -36.60 -5.74
CA PRO A 79 -16.99 -37.69 -6.64
C PRO A 79 -17.29 -37.31 -8.10
N GLY A 80 -16.29 -37.42 -8.97
CA GLY A 80 -16.43 -37.21 -10.42
C GLY A 80 -15.33 -36.36 -11.05
N PRO A 81 -15.35 -36.19 -12.39
CA PRO A 81 -14.42 -35.29 -13.06
C PRO A 81 -14.72 -33.85 -12.64
N ARG A 82 -13.74 -33.18 -12.03
CA ARG A 82 -13.82 -31.77 -11.65
C ARG A 82 -13.93 -30.89 -12.90
N ARG A 83 -15.16 -30.63 -13.34
CA ARG A 83 -15.48 -29.68 -14.41
C ARG A 83 -15.57 -28.27 -13.81
N ALA A 84 -15.26 -27.26 -14.60
CA ALA A 84 -15.38 -25.85 -14.22
C ALA A 84 -14.55 -25.40 -12.99
N GLN A 85 -13.35 -25.97 -12.79
CA GLN A 85 -12.42 -25.56 -11.71
C GLN A 85 -12.11 -24.05 -11.73
N VAL A 86 -11.90 -23.50 -12.93
CA VAL A 86 -11.61 -22.08 -13.13
C VAL A 86 -12.76 -21.20 -12.67
N GLU A 87 -14.00 -21.59 -12.97
CA GLU A 87 -15.20 -20.84 -12.58
C GLU A 87 -15.40 -20.88 -11.06
N PHE A 88 -15.15 -22.03 -10.43
CA PHE A 88 -15.17 -22.16 -8.98
C PHE A 88 -14.14 -21.25 -8.30
N ILE A 89 -12.91 -21.21 -8.82
CA ILE A 89 -11.86 -20.34 -8.29
C ILE A 89 -12.30 -18.87 -8.41
N TYR A 90 -12.80 -18.42 -9.56
CA TYR A 90 -13.28 -17.04 -9.70
C TYR A 90 -14.47 -16.71 -8.79
N ALA A 91 -15.37 -17.65 -8.54
CA ALA A 91 -16.43 -17.46 -7.55
C ALA A 91 -15.84 -17.32 -6.14
N ALA A 92 -14.92 -18.21 -5.75
CA ALA A 92 -14.26 -18.17 -4.45
C ALA A 92 -13.52 -16.84 -4.22
N LEU A 93 -12.78 -16.36 -5.24
CA LEU A 93 -12.02 -15.10 -5.17
C LEU A 93 -12.89 -13.86 -4.91
N LYS A 94 -14.11 -13.81 -5.45
CA LYS A 94 -15.05 -12.71 -5.20
C LYS A 94 -15.55 -12.69 -3.77
N GLU A 95 -15.80 -13.87 -3.21
CA GLU A 95 -16.40 -14.03 -1.89
C GLU A 95 -15.35 -13.91 -0.75
N MET A 96 -14.04 -14.01 -1.03
CA MET A 96 -13.00 -13.98 0.02
C MET A 96 -13.05 -12.74 0.93
N GLU A 97 -13.49 -11.60 0.41
CA GLU A 97 -13.64 -10.38 1.20
C GLU A 97 -14.81 -10.48 2.19
N GLU A 98 -15.95 -11.03 1.74
CA GLU A 98 -17.16 -11.22 2.55
C GLU A 98 -16.93 -12.21 3.71
N PHE A 99 -16.15 -13.26 3.48
CA PHE A 99 -15.78 -14.22 4.55
C PHE A 99 -14.59 -13.73 5.41
N GLY A 100 -13.98 -12.58 5.10
CA GLY A 100 -12.82 -12.05 5.84
C GLY A 100 -11.51 -12.82 5.63
N VAL A 101 -11.47 -13.76 4.68
CA VAL A 101 -10.34 -14.68 4.44
C VAL A 101 -9.32 -14.13 3.44
N HIS A 102 -9.59 -12.97 2.83
CA HIS A 102 -8.76 -12.32 1.81
C HIS A 102 -7.27 -12.06 2.19
N ARG A 103 -6.88 -12.16 3.48
CA ARG A 103 -5.48 -12.07 3.94
C ARG A 103 -4.87 -13.39 4.38
N ASP A 104 -5.67 -14.45 4.44
CA ASP A 104 -5.22 -15.74 4.94
C ASP A 104 -4.56 -16.53 3.84
N LEU A 105 -3.29 -16.86 4.06
CA LEU A 105 -2.50 -17.60 3.09
C LEU A 105 -3.01 -19.03 2.88
N GLU A 106 -3.52 -19.67 3.93
CA GLU A 106 -4.06 -21.05 3.89
C GLU A 106 -5.20 -21.18 2.89
N ALA A 107 -6.10 -20.20 2.83
CA ALA A 107 -7.21 -20.24 1.89
C ALA A 107 -6.75 -20.13 0.44
N TYR A 108 -5.74 -19.31 0.17
CA TYR A 108 -5.12 -19.25 -1.15
C TYR A 108 -4.43 -20.57 -1.52
N LYS A 109 -3.79 -21.25 -0.57
CA LYS A 109 -3.20 -22.59 -0.78
C LYS A 109 -4.27 -23.60 -1.18
N ASP A 110 -5.39 -23.63 -0.44
CA ASP A 110 -6.50 -24.54 -0.71
C ASP A 110 -7.16 -24.27 -2.08
N ILE A 111 -7.30 -23.00 -2.48
CA ILE A 111 -7.81 -22.61 -3.81
C ILE A 111 -6.86 -23.11 -4.92
N ILE A 112 -5.55 -22.98 -4.73
CA ILE A 112 -4.55 -23.42 -5.73
C ILE A 112 -4.55 -24.95 -5.86
N ASP A 113 -4.73 -25.70 -4.76
CA ASP A 113 -4.72 -27.18 -4.75
C ASP A 113 -5.92 -27.81 -5.49
N ILE A 114 -6.95 -27.02 -5.81
CA ILE A 114 -8.09 -27.46 -6.63
C ILE A 114 -7.64 -27.94 -8.02
N LEU A 115 -6.60 -27.31 -8.56
CA LEU A 115 -6.06 -27.62 -9.88
C LEU A 115 -5.25 -28.93 -9.86
N PRO A 116 -5.36 -29.76 -10.92
CA PRO A 116 -4.62 -31.00 -11.00
C PRO A 116 -3.11 -30.75 -11.16
N LYS A 117 -2.32 -31.44 -10.34
CA LYS A 117 -0.86 -31.44 -10.40
C LYS A 117 -0.39 -32.14 -11.68
N GLY A 118 0.65 -31.62 -12.34
CA GLY A 118 1.30 -32.22 -13.51
C GLY A 118 0.62 -31.99 -14.86
N LYS A 119 -0.71 -31.80 -14.91
CA LYS A 119 -1.45 -31.73 -16.19
C LYS A 119 -1.08 -30.53 -17.07
N TYR A 120 -0.68 -29.41 -16.45
CA TYR A 120 -0.42 -28.15 -17.16
C TYR A 120 1.07 -27.88 -17.38
N ILE A 121 1.94 -28.87 -17.12
CA ILE A 121 3.38 -28.71 -17.32
C ILE A 121 3.67 -28.74 -18.84
N PRO A 122 4.29 -27.69 -19.40
CA PRO A 122 4.69 -27.69 -20.81
C PRO A 122 5.84 -28.69 -21.02
N THR A 123 5.73 -29.54 -22.04
CA THR A 123 6.78 -30.50 -22.39
C THR A 123 7.75 -29.94 -23.44
N ASN A 124 7.26 -29.05 -24.30
CA ASN A 124 8.01 -28.46 -25.41
C ASN A 124 8.30 -26.97 -25.20
N MET A 125 9.40 -26.46 -25.77
CA MET A 125 9.76 -25.04 -25.72
C MET A 125 8.66 -24.13 -26.30
N PHE A 126 8.02 -24.54 -27.40
CA PHE A 126 6.89 -23.79 -27.98
C PHE A 126 5.68 -23.73 -27.05
N GLN A 127 5.40 -24.81 -26.30
CA GLN A 127 4.30 -24.79 -25.33
C GLN A 127 4.60 -23.89 -24.14
N ALA A 128 5.87 -23.81 -23.74
CA ALA A 128 6.33 -22.90 -22.69
C ALA A 128 6.21 -21.43 -23.12
N GLU A 129 6.48 -21.13 -24.39
CA GLU A 129 6.39 -19.76 -24.93
C GLU A 129 4.94 -19.32 -25.20
N PHE A 130 4.12 -20.19 -25.80
CA PHE A 130 2.73 -19.88 -26.19
C PHE A 130 1.69 -20.22 -25.10
N MET A 131 2.04 -20.12 -23.82
CA MET A 131 1.13 -20.32 -22.67
C MET A 131 0.26 -21.61 -22.74
N HIS A 132 0.86 -22.77 -22.49
CA HIS A 132 0.15 -24.05 -22.42
C HIS A 132 -1.04 -24.03 -21.43
N TYR A 133 -2.28 -24.15 -21.91
CA TYR A 133 -3.52 -23.95 -21.13
C TYR A 133 -3.70 -22.51 -20.63
N PRO A 134 -4.02 -21.55 -21.53
CA PRO A 134 -4.00 -20.13 -21.20
C PRO A 134 -5.06 -19.73 -20.16
N LYS A 135 -6.26 -20.34 -20.19
CA LYS A 135 -7.33 -20.02 -19.24
C LYS A 135 -6.95 -20.36 -17.79
N GLN A 136 -6.33 -21.52 -17.58
CA GLN A 136 -5.90 -21.98 -16.27
C GLN A 136 -4.69 -21.20 -15.76
N GLN A 137 -3.75 -20.86 -16.65
CA GLN A 137 -2.63 -20.00 -16.29
C GLN A 137 -3.11 -18.60 -15.88
N GLN A 138 -4.04 -18.01 -16.64
CA GLN A 138 -4.60 -16.71 -16.29
C GLN A 138 -5.34 -16.74 -14.95
N CYS A 139 -6.16 -17.76 -14.71
CA CYS A 139 -6.87 -17.92 -13.43
C CYS A 139 -5.93 -17.87 -12.22
N ILE A 140 -4.79 -18.59 -12.26
CA ILE A 140 -3.82 -18.54 -11.15
C ILE A 140 -3.02 -17.25 -11.13
N ILE A 141 -2.76 -16.62 -12.28
CA ILE A 141 -2.19 -15.28 -12.32
C ILE A 141 -3.10 -14.30 -11.57
N ASP A 142 -4.41 -14.38 -11.79
CA ASP A 142 -5.41 -13.53 -11.12
C ASP A 142 -5.47 -13.83 -9.60
N VAL A 143 -5.39 -15.12 -9.20
CA VAL A 143 -5.25 -15.50 -7.77
C VAL A 143 -4.02 -14.83 -7.15
N LEU A 144 -2.86 -14.96 -7.81
CA LEU A 144 -1.60 -14.37 -7.34
C LEU A 144 -1.66 -12.83 -7.34
N GLU A 145 -2.40 -12.22 -8.26
CA GLU A 145 -2.61 -10.77 -8.30
C GLU A 145 -3.50 -10.30 -7.15
N GLN A 146 -4.56 -11.03 -6.83
CA GLN A 146 -5.38 -10.72 -5.66
C GLN A 146 -4.58 -10.90 -4.36
N MET A 147 -3.73 -11.94 -4.25
CA MET A 147 -2.80 -12.10 -3.13
C MET A 147 -1.87 -10.90 -2.99
N GLU A 148 -1.30 -10.42 -4.11
CA GLU A 148 -0.41 -9.26 -4.17
C GLU A 148 -1.13 -7.98 -3.72
N ASN A 149 -2.32 -7.70 -4.27
CA ASN A 149 -3.16 -6.57 -3.90
C ASN A 149 -3.57 -6.61 -2.41
N ASN A 150 -3.77 -7.81 -1.87
CA ASN A 150 -4.08 -7.99 -0.46
C ASN A 150 -2.87 -7.91 0.47
N GLY A 151 -1.65 -7.90 -0.07
CA GLY A 151 -0.41 -7.86 0.69
C GLY A 151 0.00 -9.21 1.29
N VAL A 152 -0.53 -10.32 0.76
CA VAL A 152 -0.22 -11.68 1.21
C VAL A 152 1.03 -12.18 0.49
N CYS A 153 2.11 -12.37 1.24
CA CYS A 153 3.36 -12.88 0.69
C CYS A 153 3.28 -14.41 0.46
N PRO A 154 3.80 -14.92 -0.67
CA PRO A 154 3.81 -16.36 -0.95
C PRO A 154 4.85 -17.11 -0.11
N ASP A 155 4.48 -18.30 0.37
CA ASP A 155 5.37 -19.23 1.07
C ASP A 155 6.11 -20.16 0.08
N LYS A 156 7.16 -20.83 0.58
CA LYS A 156 7.84 -21.91 -0.16
C LYS A 156 6.88 -23.01 -0.62
N GLU A 157 5.86 -23.31 0.18
CA GLU A 157 4.83 -24.30 -0.16
C GLU A 157 4.00 -23.86 -1.37
N THR A 158 3.63 -22.58 -1.44
CA THR A 158 2.90 -22.03 -2.61
C THR A 158 3.74 -22.09 -3.88
N ASP A 159 5.05 -21.83 -3.78
CA ASP A 159 5.98 -21.99 -4.92
C ASP A 159 6.02 -23.46 -5.40
N GLN A 160 6.12 -24.41 -4.47
CA GLN A 160 6.09 -25.83 -4.80
C GLN A 160 4.77 -26.27 -5.44
N MET A 161 3.62 -25.79 -4.94
CA MET A 161 2.32 -26.09 -5.53
C MET A 161 2.23 -25.57 -6.97
N VAL A 162 2.56 -24.31 -7.20
CA VAL A 162 2.52 -23.71 -8.55
C VAL A 162 3.51 -24.39 -9.49
N LEU A 163 4.70 -24.74 -9.00
CA LEU A 163 5.70 -25.47 -9.76
C LEU A 163 5.22 -26.88 -10.14
N ASN A 164 4.54 -27.58 -9.24
CA ASN A 164 3.98 -28.90 -9.51
C ASN A 164 2.80 -28.86 -10.49
N ILE A 165 2.07 -27.74 -10.56
CA ILE A 165 0.92 -27.57 -11.45
C ILE A 165 1.35 -27.14 -12.87
N PHE A 166 2.16 -26.08 -12.99
CA PHE A 166 2.51 -25.44 -14.29
C PHE A 166 3.98 -25.61 -14.71
N GLY A 167 4.85 -26.11 -13.82
CA GLY A 167 6.27 -26.28 -14.11
C GLY A 167 7.09 -24.99 -14.02
N ARG A 168 8.41 -25.12 -14.25
CA ARG A 168 9.40 -24.03 -14.10
C ARG A 168 9.18 -22.85 -15.05
N HIS A 169 8.67 -23.13 -16.25
CA HIS A 169 8.55 -22.16 -17.34
C HIS A 169 7.16 -21.55 -17.48
N GLY A 170 6.18 -22.02 -16.70
CA GLY A 170 4.82 -21.48 -16.72
C GLY A 170 4.77 -19.99 -16.34
N ALA A 171 3.85 -19.24 -16.95
CA ALA A 171 3.65 -17.83 -16.64
C ALA A 171 3.26 -17.59 -15.15
N PRO A 172 2.43 -18.43 -14.51
CA PRO A 172 2.12 -18.29 -13.07
C PRO A 172 3.37 -18.38 -12.19
N THR A 173 4.26 -19.34 -12.46
CA THR A 173 5.53 -19.51 -11.73
C THR A 173 6.44 -18.29 -11.88
N LYS A 174 6.49 -17.68 -13.07
CA LYS A 174 7.24 -16.44 -13.31
C LYS A 174 6.67 -15.27 -12.49
N LYS A 175 5.34 -15.12 -12.41
CA LYS A 175 4.70 -14.09 -11.56
C LYS A 175 4.98 -14.34 -10.08
N LEU A 176 4.77 -15.56 -9.59
CA LEU A 176 5.02 -15.93 -8.19
C LEU A 176 6.46 -15.62 -7.79
N ARG A 177 7.45 -15.91 -8.64
CA ARG A 177 8.86 -15.58 -8.35
C ARG A 177 9.14 -14.08 -8.28
N ARG A 178 8.52 -13.27 -9.15
CA ARG A 178 8.63 -11.80 -9.06
C ARG A 178 8.03 -11.31 -7.74
N MET A 179 6.86 -11.83 -7.40
CA MET A 179 6.15 -11.53 -6.16
C MET A 179 6.99 -11.91 -4.93
N ALA A 180 7.51 -13.14 -4.89
CA ALA A 180 8.37 -13.66 -3.81
C ALA A 180 9.69 -12.89 -3.67
N TYR A 181 10.23 -12.33 -4.76
CA TYR A 181 11.44 -11.52 -4.72
C TYR A 181 11.18 -10.10 -4.22
N TRP A 182 10.13 -9.44 -4.72
CA TRP A 182 9.87 -8.02 -4.46
C TRP A 182 9.09 -7.77 -3.16
N MET A 183 8.04 -8.55 -2.87
CA MET A 183 7.18 -8.27 -1.71
C MET A 183 7.94 -8.25 -0.37
N PRO A 184 8.85 -9.20 -0.06
CA PRO A 184 9.57 -9.16 1.22
C PRO A 184 10.49 -7.94 1.34
N LYS A 185 11.02 -7.43 0.22
CA LYS A 185 11.87 -6.24 0.20
C LYS A 185 11.07 -4.98 0.49
N PHE A 186 9.88 -4.86 -0.08
CA PHE A 186 9.00 -3.71 0.13
C PHE A 186 8.28 -3.74 1.48
N LYS A 187 8.06 -4.92 2.06
CA LYS A 187 7.30 -5.09 3.32
C LYS A 187 7.83 -4.24 4.49
N ASN A 188 9.14 -4.07 4.57
CA ASN A 188 9.82 -3.38 5.67
C ASN A 188 10.66 -2.18 5.19
N GLN A 189 10.43 -1.67 3.99
CA GLN A 189 11.23 -0.56 3.46
C GLN A 189 10.88 0.78 4.13
N SER A 190 9.63 0.95 4.59
CA SER A 190 9.22 2.17 5.28
C SER A 190 9.89 2.26 6.66
N PRO A 191 10.52 3.41 7.01
CA PRO A 191 11.11 3.59 8.35
C PRO A 191 10.05 3.59 9.46
N TRP A 192 8.80 3.91 9.12
CA TRP A 192 7.66 3.93 10.05
C TRP A 192 6.82 2.65 9.94
N ALA A 193 7.30 1.58 10.56
CA ALA A 193 6.59 0.31 10.58
C ALA A 193 5.29 0.41 11.39
N LEU A 194 4.20 -0.12 10.83
CA LEU A 194 2.90 -0.22 11.48
C LEU A 194 2.62 -1.67 11.92
N PRO A 195 1.84 -1.88 13.00
CA PRO A 195 1.42 -3.22 13.40
C PRO A 195 0.69 -3.93 12.24
N GLN A 196 0.82 -5.26 12.15
CA GLN A 196 0.23 -6.03 11.04
C GLN A 196 -1.30 -5.99 11.05
N LYS A 197 -1.89 -6.08 12.25
CA LYS A 197 -3.31 -5.84 12.49
C LYS A 197 -3.43 -4.46 13.10
N ILE A 198 -4.18 -3.59 12.44
CA ILE A 198 -4.49 -2.25 12.96
C ILE A 198 -5.63 -2.43 13.98
N PRO A 199 -5.60 -1.71 15.11
CA PRO A 199 -6.72 -1.69 16.03
C PRO A 199 -7.99 -1.16 15.38
N ASN A 200 -9.15 -1.65 15.80
CA ASN A 200 -10.44 -1.18 15.26
C ASN A 200 -10.87 0.17 15.87
N SER A 201 -10.28 0.58 16.99
CA SER A 201 -10.63 1.82 17.67
C SER A 201 -10.01 3.04 16.98
N ASN A 202 -10.84 4.01 16.59
CA ASN A 202 -10.41 5.23 15.92
C ASN A 202 -9.41 6.04 16.76
N LEU A 203 -9.53 6.02 18.09
CA LEU A 203 -8.61 6.69 19.01
C LEU A 203 -7.21 6.07 18.98
N GLU A 204 -7.10 4.75 18.90
CA GLU A 204 -5.80 4.08 18.81
C GLU A 204 -5.15 4.28 17.45
N ILE A 205 -5.95 4.28 16.38
CA ILE A 205 -5.48 4.61 15.03
C ILE A 205 -4.99 6.07 14.99
N ALA A 206 -5.68 7.00 15.64
CA ALA A 206 -5.25 8.39 15.76
C ALA A 206 -3.92 8.52 16.51
N LYS A 207 -3.72 7.79 17.61
CA LYS A 207 -2.42 7.73 18.31
C LYS A 207 -1.30 7.26 17.38
N LEU A 208 -1.53 6.18 16.62
CA LEU A 208 -0.55 5.68 15.65
C LEU A 208 -0.25 6.70 14.54
N ALA A 209 -1.26 7.44 14.08
CA ALA A 209 -1.10 8.48 13.07
C ALA A 209 -0.26 9.65 13.60
N VAL A 210 -0.57 10.16 14.79
CA VAL A 210 0.19 11.25 15.41
C VAL A 210 1.61 10.80 15.75
N GLN A 211 1.81 9.58 16.27
CA GLN A 211 3.14 9.03 16.51
C GLN A 211 3.97 8.93 15.22
N ARG A 212 3.35 8.54 14.11
CA ARG A 212 4.00 8.49 12.81
C ARG A 212 4.38 9.88 12.31
N MET A 213 3.49 10.86 12.39
CA MET A 213 3.77 12.24 11.97
C MET A 213 4.80 12.91 12.88
N GLY A 214 4.72 12.68 14.19
CA GLY A 214 5.62 13.25 15.20
C GLY A 214 7.02 12.62 15.22
N SER A 215 7.22 11.46 14.60
CA SER A 215 8.53 10.79 14.56
C SER A 215 9.64 11.57 13.83
N VAL A 216 9.28 12.61 13.07
CA VAL A 216 10.23 13.50 12.40
C VAL A 216 11.07 14.29 13.43
N ASP A 217 10.45 14.68 14.54
CA ASP A 217 11.11 15.37 15.64
C ASP A 217 11.03 14.50 16.91
N PRO A 218 12.15 13.93 17.40
CA PRO A 218 12.16 13.09 18.60
C PRO A 218 11.64 13.78 19.87
N ALA A 219 11.63 15.11 19.91
CA ALA A 219 11.10 15.89 21.02
C ALA A 219 9.57 16.09 20.97
N THR A 220 8.88 15.47 20.01
CA THR A 220 7.43 15.55 19.89
C THR A 220 6.72 14.76 20.98
N GLU A 221 5.93 15.44 21.79
CA GLU A 221 5.08 14.83 22.82
C GLU A 221 3.65 14.66 22.29
N MET A 222 3.08 13.48 22.54
CA MET A 222 1.68 13.17 22.20
C MET A 222 0.80 13.34 23.44
N ASN A 223 -0.17 14.24 23.36
CA ASN A 223 -1.16 14.50 24.40
C ASN A 223 -2.55 14.09 23.92
N ILE A 224 -3.34 13.51 24.82
CA ILE A 224 -4.72 13.11 24.55
C ILE A 224 -5.59 14.04 25.38
N PHE A 225 -6.47 14.78 24.72
CA PHE A 225 -7.43 15.67 25.37
C PHE A 225 -8.83 15.10 25.21
N GLN A 226 -9.59 15.17 26.29
CA GLN A 226 -11.00 14.85 26.27
C GLN A 226 -11.79 16.16 26.41
N THR A 227 -12.63 16.45 25.42
CA THR A 227 -13.40 17.71 25.35
C THR A 227 -14.38 17.88 26.51
N SER A 228 -14.83 16.80 27.17
CA SER A 228 -15.66 16.87 28.37
C SER A 228 -14.98 17.62 29.55
N GLU A 229 -13.66 17.84 29.50
CA GLU A 229 -12.93 18.66 30.47
C GLU A 229 -13.16 20.18 30.29
N LEU A 230 -13.64 20.61 29.12
CA LEU A 230 -13.98 22.00 28.82
C LEU A 230 -15.47 22.23 29.03
N GLN A 231 -15.82 23.25 29.83
CA GLN A 231 -17.22 23.61 30.09
C GLN A 231 -17.95 24.15 28.84
N ASP A 232 -17.18 24.70 27.89
CA ASP A 232 -17.68 25.34 26.67
C ASP A 232 -17.65 24.39 25.45
N ALA A 233 -17.41 23.09 25.63
CA ALA A 233 -17.42 22.12 24.54
C ALA A 233 -18.87 21.70 24.25
N ILE A 234 -19.27 21.78 22.97
CA ILE A 234 -20.58 21.33 22.51
C ILE A 234 -20.49 19.83 22.17
N ASP A 235 -19.39 19.43 21.52
CA ASP A 235 -19.15 18.06 21.10
C ASP A 235 -18.32 17.28 22.14
N ASP A 236 -18.83 16.14 22.61
CA ASP A 236 -18.09 15.21 23.46
C ASP A 236 -17.25 14.24 22.62
N THR A 237 -15.98 14.61 22.43
CA THR A 237 -14.99 13.89 21.65
C THR A 237 -13.60 13.85 22.28
N TRP A 238 -12.77 12.95 21.76
CA TRP A 238 -11.34 12.90 22.03
C TRP A 238 -10.55 13.64 20.94
N ILE A 239 -9.42 14.21 21.34
CA ILE A 239 -8.48 14.93 20.48
C ILE A 239 -7.08 14.40 20.79
N VAL A 240 -6.39 13.89 19.77
CA VAL A 240 -4.97 13.50 19.90
C VAL A 240 -4.12 14.62 19.30
N ASN A 241 -3.32 15.26 20.14
CA ASN A 241 -2.42 16.35 19.77
C ASN A 241 -0.97 15.87 19.74
N GLY A 242 -0.21 16.28 18.74
CA GLY A 242 1.24 16.15 18.67
C GLY A 242 1.88 17.53 18.61
N GLN A 243 2.72 17.85 19.59
CA GLN A 243 3.49 19.09 19.60
C GLN A 243 4.89 18.89 20.19
N SER A 244 5.91 19.39 19.52
CA SER A 244 7.30 19.37 20.01
C SER A 244 7.67 20.63 20.77
N ALA A 245 8.73 20.56 21.58
CA ALA A 245 9.25 21.72 22.32
C ALA A 245 9.66 22.86 21.37
N ASN A 246 10.31 22.54 20.25
CA ASN A 246 10.68 23.52 19.23
C ASN A 246 9.46 24.26 18.67
N GLN A 247 8.35 23.55 18.45
CA GLN A 247 7.12 24.17 17.97
C GLN A 247 6.51 25.13 19.02
N ARG A 248 6.62 24.83 20.31
CA ARG A 248 6.20 25.73 21.39
C ARG A 248 7.04 27.01 21.39
N ASP A 249 8.35 26.87 21.21
CA ASP A 249 9.27 28.01 21.11
C ASP A 249 8.98 28.89 19.89
N LEU A 250 8.66 28.29 18.74
CA LEU A 250 8.27 29.02 17.53
C LEU A 250 6.97 29.79 17.76
N LEU A 251 6.00 29.17 18.42
CA LEU A 251 4.73 29.80 18.76
C LEU A 251 4.93 30.97 19.74
N ALA A 252 5.86 30.85 20.69
CA ALA A 252 6.21 31.93 21.62
C ALA A 252 6.91 33.12 20.94
N LYS A 253 7.61 32.88 19.81
CA LYS A 253 8.28 33.94 19.03
C LYS A 253 7.34 34.72 18.10
N LEU A 254 6.12 34.24 17.85
CA LEU A 254 5.16 34.91 16.98
C LEU A 254 4.75 36.28 17.55
N LYS A 255 4.63 37.26 16.65
CA LYS A 255 4.24 38.62 17.03
C LYS A 255 2.76 38.67 17.40
N GLU A 256 2.41 39.57 18.32
CA GLU A 256 1.02 39.83 18.67
C GLU A 256 0.19 40.18 17.42
N LYS A 257 -1.05 39.68 17.34
CA LYS A 257 -1.99 39.84 16.22
C LYS A 257 -1.59 39.16 14.90
N GLN A 258 -0.51 38.38 14.86
CA GLN A 258 -0.21 37.55 13.70
C GLN A 258 -1.33 36.52 13.48
N THR A 259 -1.60 36.18 12.23
CA THR A 259 -2.60 35.19 11.83
C THR A 259 -2.03 33.79 11.91
N VAL A 260 -2.80 32.88 12.51
CA VAL A 260 -2.51 31.44 12.51
C VAL A 260 -3.70 30.72 11.90
N TYR A 261 -3.42 29.82 10.96
CA TYR A 261 -4.41 29.09 10.21
C TYR A 261 -4.56 27.68 10.78
N VAL A 262 -5.80 27.29 11.06
CA VAL A 262 -6.14 25.88 11.24
C VAL A 262 -6.53 25.33 9.89
N GLU A 263 -5.69 24.44 9.35
CA GLU A 263 -5.87 23.83 8.04
C GLU A 263 -6.19 22.34 8.16
N GLY A 264 -7.03 21.88 7.25
CA GLY A 264 -7.52 20.51 7.19
C GLY A 264 -8.94 20.46 6.63
N ALA A 265 -9.59 19.31 6.52
CA ALA A 265 -9.09 17.98 6.90
C ALA A 265 -8.14 17.40 5.85
N PHE A 266 -6.94 17.00 6.27
CA PHE A 266 -6.01 16.21 5.46
C PHE A 266 -6.14 14.73 5.78
N THR A 267 -6.06 13.86 4.79
CA THR A 267 -6.20 12.41 5.01
C THR A 267 -4.84 11.72 5.10
N ILE A 268 -4.61 11.00 6.19
CA ILE A 268 -3.47 10.07 6.35
C ILE A 268 -3.95 8.63 6.24
N TRP A 269 -3.25 7.84 5.42
CA TRP A 269 -3.54 6.41 5.25
C TRP A 269 -2.61 5.57 6.15
N LEU A 270 -3.21 4.86 7.09
CA LEU A 270 -2.57 3.82 7.88
C LEU A 270 -2.99 2.45 7.31
N ARG A 271 -2.13 1.87 6.47
CA ARG A 271 -2.44 0.68 5.66
C ARG A 271 -3.74 0.85 4.84
N ARG A 272 -4.88 0.34 5.32
CA ARG A 272 -6.19 0.40 4.64
C ARG A 272 -7.20 1.30 5.35
N THR A 273 -6.86 1.83 6.51
CA THR A 273 -7.69 2.78 7.25
C THR A 273 -7.17 4.18 7.00
N SER A 274 -8.05 5.10 6.64
CA SER A 274 -7.74 6.52 6.55
C SER A 274 -8.26 7.25 7.78
N ILE A 275 -7.52 8.27 8.22
CA ILE A 275 -7.97 9.21 9.25
C ILE A 275 -7.67 10.63 8.79
N ASN A 276 -8.53 11.55 9.21
CA ASN A 276 -8.37 12.96 8.95
C ASN A 276 -7.59 13.64 10.07
N TYR A 277 -6.61 14.47 9.70
CA TYR A 277 -5.82 15.28 10.61
C TYR A 277 -5.89 16.76 10.23
N PHE A 278 -5.58 17.59 11.21
CA PHE A 278 -5.55 19.03 11.12
C PHE A 278 -4.18 19.53 11.55
N ILE A 279 -3.76 20.64 10.95
CA ILE A 279 -2.49 21.29 11.26
C ILE A 279 -2.75 22.73 11.67
N LEU A 280 -1.92 23.22 12.59
CA LEU A 280 -1.84 24.62 12.94
C LEU A 280 -0.66 25.21 12.18
N ARG A 281 -0.91 26.07 11.20
CA ARG A 281 0.11 26.66 10.32
C ARG A 281 0.18 28.17 10.53
N SER A 282 1.37 28.72 10.67
CA SER A 282 1.59 30.16 10.53
C SER A 282 2.24 30.49 9.20
N GLU A 283 2.11 31.74 8.77
CA GLU A 283 2.89 32.25 7.64
C GLU A 283 4.39 32.08 7.91
N PRO A 284 5.18 31.73 6.87
CA PRO A 284 6.61 31.57 7.02
C PRO A 284 7.22 32.90 7.47
N VAL A 285 8.18 32.83 8.38
CA VAL A 285 8.94 34.02 8.76
C VAL A 285 9.70 34.49 7.52
N PRO A 286 9.47 35.72 7.04
CA PRO A 286 10.16 36.20 5.84
C PRO A 286 11.65 36.30 6.15
N LEU A 287 12.42 35.42 5.53
CA LEU A 287 13.88 35.44 5.58
C LEU A 287 14.39 36.68 4.83
N THR A 288 15.43 37.30 5.36
CA THR A 288 16.15 38.38 4.68
C THR A 288 16.75 37.84 3.38
N GLU A 289 16.88 38.66 2.33
CA GLU A 289 17.48 38.23 1.05
C GLU A 289 18.88 37.61 1.21
N GLU A 290 19.65 38.09 2.19
CA GLU A 290 20.96 37.53 2.53
C GLU A 290 20.86 36.11 3.10
N GLU A 291 19.90 35.87 4.00
CA GLU A 291 19.64 34.56 4.60
C GLU A 291 19.12 33.55 3.57
N GLN A 292 18.29 34.01 2.62
CA GLN A 292 17.81 33.20 1.51
C GLN A 292 18.96 32.80 0.58
N LYS A 293 19.84 33.74 0.21
CA LYS A 293 21.03 33.45 -0.60
C LYS A 293 21.95 32.47 0.10
N GLN A 294 22.23 32.68 1.39
CA GLN A 294 23.03 31.76 2.19
C GLN A 294 22.42 30.37 2.23
N ARG A 295 21.10 30.21 2.42
CA ARG A 295 20.45 28.89 2.37
C ARG A 295 20.53 28.21 1.01
N ASN A 296 20.34 28.96 -0.07
CA ASN A 296 20.31 28.41 -1.42
C ASN A 296 21.72 28.04 -1.93
N GLU A 297 22.75 28.74 -1.44
CA GLU A 297 24.14 28.54 -1.85
C GLU A 297 24.85 27.48 -0.99
N TYR A 298 24.41 27.26 0.25
CA TYR A 298 24.99 26.22 1.12
C TYR A 298 24.36 24.84 0.87
N ASP A 299 25.03 24.03 0.06
CA ASP A 299 24.79 22.58 0.03
C ASP A 299 25.46 21.93 1.24
N TYR A 300 24.66 21.33 2.13
CA TYR A 300 25.17 20.65 3.33
C TYR A 300 26.11 19.48 3.02
N ASP A 301 25.97 18.88 1.83
CA ASP A 301 26.79 17.75 1.39
C ASP A 301 28.02 18.20 0.58
N ASP A 302 28.18 19.51 0.31
CA ASP A 302 29.36 20.04 -0.40
C ASP A 302 30.52 20.27 0.57
N VAL A 303 31.54 19.41 0.45
CA VAL A 303 32.76 19.43 1.24
C VAL A 303 33.94 20.12 0.52
N SER A 304 33.68 20.72 -0.65
CA SER A 304 34.73 21.32 -1.48
C SER A 304 35.40 22.53 -0.83
N GLU A 305 34.66 23.26 0.02
CA GLU A 305 35.10 24.50 0.68
C GLU A 305 35.28 24.33 2.21
N LEU A 306 35.63 23.13 2.67
CA LEU A 306 35.92 22.90 4.09
C LEU A 306 37.16 23.68 4.52
N ARG A 307 36.94 24.82 5.18
CA ARG A 307 38.00 25.61 5.79
C ARG A 307 38.64 24.82 6.92
N SER A 308 39.96 24.65 6.84
CA SER A 308 40.70 23.85 7.81
C SER A 308 41.53 24.74 8.70
N TRP A 309 41.16 24.77 9.98
CA TRP A 309 41.91 25.48 11.03
C TRP A 309 43.39 25.03 11.10
N MET A 310 43.70 23.81 10.65
CA MET A 310 45.07 23.27 10.62
C MET A 310 45.96 23.96 9.57
N PHE A 311 45.38 24.60 8.54
CA PHE A 311 46.13 25.32 7.50
C PHE A 311 46.19 26.84 7.72
N GLY A 312 45.78 27.32 8.90
CA GLY A 312 45.86 28.74 9.26
C GLY A 312 44.80 29.63 8.60
N GLU A 313 43.76 29.03 8.02
CA GLU A 313 42.57 29.77 7.56
C GLU A 313 41.80 30.30 8.77
N GLU A 314 41.32 31.55 8.68
CA GLU A 314 40.67 32.26 9.79
C GLU A 314 39.45 31.50 10.32
N ASN A 315 39.26 31.52 11.64
CA ASN A 315 38.09 30.93 12.31
C ASN A 315 36.79 31.57 11.79
N LEU A 316 35.73 30.77 11.74
CA LEU A 316 34.36 31.19 11.38
C LEU A 316 34.01 32.54 12.03
N THR A 317 33.71 33.53 11.20
CA THR A 317 33.19 34.82 11.65
C THR A 317 31.72 34.69 12.02
N ARG A 318 31.18 35.59 12.85
CA ARG A 318 29.73 35.60 13.18
C ARG A 318 28.80 35.64 11.96
N LYS A 319 29.31 36.16 10.82
CA LYS A 319 28.59 36.20 9.54
C LYS A 319 28.46 34.85 8.86
N ASP A 320 29.30 33.88 9.24
CA ASP A 320 29.30 32.51 8.71
C ASP A 320 28.38 31.59 9.53
N ILE A 321 27.85 32.07 10.67
CA ILE A 321 26.95 31.31 11.54
C ILE A 321 25.53 31.47 11.00
N VAL A 322 25.09 30.52 10.19
CA VAL A 322 23.71 30.42 9.70
C VAL A 322 22.85 29.75 10.77
N VAL A 323 21.74 30.38 11.15
CA VAL A 323 20.75 29.75 12.04
C VAL A 323 20.02 28.68 11.23
N GLN A 324 20.23 27.41 11.59
CA GLN A 324 19.50 26.32 10.97
C GLN A 324 18.01 26.44 11.31
N PRO A 325 17.11 26.37 10.31
CA PRO A 325 15.69 26.27 10.57
C PRO A 325 15.42 25.02 11.39
N SER A 326 14.38 25.10 12.23
CA SER A 326 13.79 23.87 12.74
C SER A 326 13.17 23.06 11.59
N VAL A 327 13.04 21.74 11.76
CA VAL A 327 12.37 20.87 10.77
C VAL A 327 10.91 21.29 10.49
N HIS A 328 10.33 22.10 11.39
CA HIS A 328 8.95 22.59 11.33
C HIS A 328 8.80 23.89 10.52
N GLU A 329 9.89 24.60 10.24
CA GLU A 329 9.90 25.80 9.40
C GLU A 329 10.13 25.42 7.94
N GLN A 330 9.05 25.38 7.16
CA GLN A 330 9.07 25.06 5.73
C GLN A 330 8.85 26.33 4.88
N GLU A 331 9.14 26.23 3.59
CA GLU A 331 8.95 27.35 2.63
C GLU A 331 7.48 27.79 2.55
N ASP A 332 6.55 26.84 2.61
CA ASP A 332 5.11 27.09 2.55
C ASP A 332 4.53 27.65 3.86
N GLY A 333 5.25 27.52 4.97
CA GLY A 333 4.83 27.96 6.30
C GLY A 333 5.43 27.17 7.45
N THR A 334 5.19 27.65 8.66
CA THR A 334 5.68 26.99 9.88
C THR A 334 4.56 26.14 10.49
N ILE A 335 4.82 24.84 10.68
CA ILE A 335 3.86 23.90 11.29
C ILE A 335 4.06 23.92 12.81
N LEU A 336 3.05 24.40 13.54
CA LEU A 336 3.13 24.64 14.98
C LEU A 336 2.54 23.52 15.83
N ALA A 337 1.57 22.78 15.32
CA ALA A 337 0.96 21.65 16.00
C ALA A 337 0.16 20.80 15.01
N ILE A 338 -0.04 19.53 15.36
CA ILE A 338 -0.87 18.60 14.59
C ILE A 338 -1.92 18.01 15.53
N ALA A 339 -3.15 17.86 15.06
CA ALA A 339 -4.20 17.18 15.80
C ALA A 339 -5.07 16.27 14.95
N ILE A 340 -5.64 15.27 15.60
CA ILE A 340 -6.68 14.39 15.07
C ILE A 340 -7.85 14.44 16.04
N THR A 341 -9.05 14.71 15.51
CA THR A 341 -10.28 14.81 16.29
C THR A 341 -11.27 13.72 15.88
N GLY A 342 -12.11 13.28 16.81
CA GLY A 342 -13.11 12.22 16.55
C GLY A 342 -14.19 12.64 15.54
N THR A 343 -14.83 13.81 15.75
CA THR A 343 -15.96 14.27 14.92
C THR A 343 -15.55 15.19 13.78
N CYS A 344 -14.28 15.60 13.68
CA CYS A 344 -13.79 16.55 12.67
C CYS A 344 -14.59 17.88 12.60
N SER A 345 -15.30 18.23 13.67
CA SER A 345 -16.14 19.42 13.72
C SER A 345 -15.34 20.68 14.00
N LYS A 346 -15.88 21.84 13.61
CA LYS A 346 -15.29 23.14 13.94
C LYS A 346 -15.20 23.36 15.46
N ASP A 347 -16.17 22.88 16.22
CA ASP A 347 -16.18 22.96 17.68
C ASP A 347 -15.04 22.15 18.31
N SER A 348 -14.77 20.96 17.77
CA SER A 348 -13.63 20.14 18.21
C SER A 348 -12.29 20.84 17.98
N LEU A 349 -12.15 21.57 16.88
CA LEU A 349 -10.94 22.35 16.59
C LEU A 349 -10.80 23.57 17.50
N LEU A 350 -11.92 24.25 17.81
CA LEU A 350 -11.92 25.33 18.81
C LEU A 350 -11.52 24.79 20.19
N SER A 351 -12.04 23.63 20.57
CA SER A 351 -11.66 22.95 21.81
C SER A 351 -10.18 22.57 21.82
N TRP A 352 -9.63 22.09 20.70
CA TRP A 352 -8.20 21.82 20.55
C TRP A 352 -7.34 23.07 20.80
N ILE A 353 -7.71 24.21 20.20
CA ILE A 353 -7.02 25.49 20.41
C ILE A 353 -7.03 25.89 21.89
N ARG A 354 -8.18 25.77 22.57
CA ARG A 354 -8.29 26.06 24.01
C ARG A 354 -7.39 25.17 24.85
N PHE A 355 -7.23 23.90 24.48
CA PHE A 355 -6.27 23.01 25.13
C PHE A 355 -4.82 23.43 24.87
N LEU A 356 -4.50 23.84 23.63
CA LEU A 356 -3.16 24.35 23.29
C LEU A 356 -2.83 25.66 24.00
N GLU A 357 -3.82 26.52 24.27
CA GLU A 357 -3.65 27.78 25.00
C GLU A 357 -3.17 27.53 26.44
N LYS A 358 -3.60 26.44 27.08
CA LYS A 358 -3.11 26.05 28.44
C LYS A 358 -1.60 25.81 28.45
N THR A 359 -1.05 25.28 27.36
CA THR A 359 0.38 25.02 27.22
C THR A 359 1.15 26.22 26.65
N ASN A 360 0.51 27.00 25.77
CA ASN A 360 1.14 28.10 25.05
C ASN A 360 0.30 29.39 25.20
N PRO A 361 0.63 30.29 26.15
CA PRO A 361 -0.20 31.46 26.46
C PRO A 361 -0.23 32.49 25.33
N ASN A 362 0.76 32.49 24.42
CA ASN A 362 0.80 33.46 23.32
C ASN A 362 -0.36 33.27 22.33
N LEU A 363 -1.02 32.10 22.29
CA LEU A 363 -2.17 31.84 21.42
C LEU A 363 -3.34 32.80 21.68
N ALA A 364 -3.51 33.28 22.91
CA ALA A 364 -4.55 34.25 23.26
C ALA A 364 -4.39 35.60 22.54
N ASN A 365 -3.16 35.96 22.17
CA ASN A 365 -2.83 37.22 21.51
C ASN A 365 -2.83 37.11 19.98
N LEU A 366 -2.99 35.91 19.44
CA LEU A 366 -2.93 35.62 18.01
C LEU A 366 -4.33 35.59 17.40
N SER A 367 -4.42 35.93 16.11
CA SER A 367 -5.69 35.84 15.38
C SER A 367 -5.79 34.47 14.71
N ILE A 368 -6.76 33.67 15.14
CA ILE A 368 -6.91 32.30 14.65
C ILE A 368 -7.99 32.26 13.57
N LEU A 369 -7.61 31.81 12.38
CA LEU A 369 -8.49 31.67 11.23
C LEU A 369 -8.65 30.19 10.88
N PHE A 370 -9.89 29.75 10.71
CA PHE A 370 -10.21 28.41 10.23
C PHE A 370 -10.27 28.46 8.72
N ALA A 371 -9.34 27.78 8.05
CA ALA A 371 -9.37 27.69 6.60
C ALA A 371 -10.51 26.75 6.18
N THR A 372 -11.52 27.28 5.47
CA THR A 372 -12.64 26.49 4.94
C THR A 372 -12.26 25.66 3.71
N ASN A 373 -11.09 25.92 3.12
CA ASN A 373 -10.63 25.26 1.92
C ASN A 373 -9.83 24.00 2.28
N SER A 374 -10.52 22.96 2.75
CA SER A 374 -9.95 21.62 2.72
C SER A 374 -9.79 21.20 1.25
N PRO A 375 -8.62 20.75 0.78
CA PRO A 375 -8.45 20.29 -0.60
C PRO A 375 -9.30 19.06 -0.97
N LEU A 376 -9.99 18.44 0.01
CA LEU A 376 -10.68 17.15 -0.14
C LEU A 376 -12.22 17.20 0.01
N GLY A 377 -12.85 18.37 0.15
CA GLY A 377 -14.31 18.49 0.26
C GLY A 377 -14.88 18.20 1.66
N GLU A 378 -16.20 17.95 1.78
CA GLU A 378 -16.89 17.73 3.06
C GLU A 378 -16.28 16.56 3.86
N VAL A 379 -15.90 16.84 5.10
CA VAL A 379 -15.18 15.91 5.98
C VAL A 379 -16.15 14.88 6.55
N ALA A 380 -15.97 13.61 6.20
CA ALA A 380 -16.66 12.52 6.89
C ALA A 380 -16.00 12.29 8.27
N PRO A 381 -16.78 12.22 9.36
CA PRO A 381 -16.26 11.79 10.65
C PRO A 381 -15.71 10.37 10.55
N ALA A 382 -14.73 10.02 11.39
CA ALA A 382 -14.20 8.66 11.44
C ALA A 382 -15.34 7.72 11.90
N ILE A 383 -15.92 6.96 10.98
CA ILE A 383 -16.94 5.96 11.29
C ILE A 383 -16.23 4.83 12.04
N GLU A 384 -16.59 4.59 13.29
CA GLU A 384 -16.17 3.39 14.00
C GLU A 384 -16.71 2.18 13.24
N SER A 385 -15.82 1.40 12.62
CA SER A 385 -16.22 0.11 12.08
C SER A 385 -16.57 -0.79 13.27
N ASN A 386 -17.86 -0.85 13.61
CA ASN A 386 -18.43 -1.87 14.50
C ASN A 386 -18.31 -3.23 13.79
N MET A 387 -17.10 -3.79 13.77
CA MET A 387 -16.97 -5.24 13.67
C MET A 387 -17.45 -5.79 15.02
N PRO A 388 -18.43 -6.70 15.05
CA PRO A 388 -18.92 -7.25 16.31
C PRO A 388 -17.72 -7.84 17.07
N SER A 389 -17.43 -7.24 18.22
CA SER A 389 -16.53 -7.85 19.19
C SER A 389 -17.16 -9.19 19.57
N GLN A 390 -16.53 -10.28 19.15
CA GLN A 390 -16.93 -11.60 19.63
C GLN A 390 -16.92 -11.55 21.16
N PRO A 391 -18.02 -11.91 21.84
CA PRO A 391 -18.03 -11.91 23.28
C PRO A 391 -16.99 -12.92 23.75
N LEU A 392 -15.99 -12.42 24.51
CA LEU A 392 -15.08 -13.26 25.26
C LEU A 392 -15.95 -14.11 26.20
N ASN A 393 -16.14 -15.38 25.86
CA ASN A 393 -16.73 -16.34 26.78
C ASN A 393 -15.81 -16.40 28.01
N LYS A 394 -16.29 -15.82 29.11
CA LYS A 394 -15.71 -15.99 30.43
C LYS A 394 -15.63 -17.49 30.68
N ILE A 395 -14.41 -18.03 30.67
CA ILE A 395 -14.13 -19.33 31.27
C ILE A 395 -14.31 -19.13 32.77
N THR A 396 -15.53 -19.35 33.25
CA THR A 396 -15.81 -19.52 34.66
C THR A 396 -15.16 -20.83 35.09
N GLY A 397 -14.20 -20.74 35.99
CA GLY A 397 -13.64 -21.89 36.66
C GLY A 397 -14.74 -22.72 37.33
N GLY A 398 -14.71 -24.01 37.06
CA GLY A 398 -15.31 -25.04 37.89
C GLY A 398 -14.19 -25.96 38.36
N SER A 399 -13.87 -25.88 39.64
CA SER A 399 -13.29 -26.97 40.40
C SER A 399 -14.16 -28.22 40.23
N ASP A 400 -13.56 -29.36 39.89
CA ASP A 400 -13.69 -30.63 40.61
C ASP A 400 -13.00 -31.75 39.82
N LEU A 401 -11.92 -32.29 40.43
CA LEU A 401 -11.16 -33.52 40.16
C LEU A 401 -10.30 -33.62 38.89
#